data_AF-A0A8T4SQF8-F1
#
_entry.id   AF-A0A8T4SQF8-F1
#
_cell.length_a   1.000
_cell.length_b   1.000
_cell.length_c   1.000
_cell.angle_alpha   90.00
_cell.angle_beta   90.00
_cell.angle_gamma   90.00
#
_symmetry.space_group_name_H-M   'P 1'
#
loop_
_entity.id
_entity.type
_entity.pdbx_description
1 polymer ?
#
loop_
_entity_poly.entity_id
_entity_poly.type
_entity_poly.pdbx_seq_one_letter_code
_entity_poly.pdbx_strand_id
1 'polypeptide(L)'
;MVDFKLVLGTKDGKSHQKEIKSPEADNLLKARIGDTVSGDELGFSGYEFLVTGGSDKCGFPMRKGIQEARKKVLIGKSVGFCGKKRRLGKKTVRKNQNGLVRRRTVCGEMITKIIHQINLKVVKEGAQQLGPAETADEKTAAENKTKQ
;
A
#
# COMPACT_ATOMS: atom_id res chain seq x y z
N MET A 1 -9.84 15.08 -5.74
CA MET A 1 -10.08 13.67 -6.06
C MET A 1 -9.15 12.83 -5.21
N VAL A 2 -9.64 11.72 -4.66
CA VAL A 2 -8.81 10.77 -3.91
C VAL A 2 -8.67 9.54 -4.79
N ASP A 3 -7.45 9.30 -5.25
CA ASP A 3 -7.11 8.19 -6.11
C ASP A 3 -6.20 7.25 -5.32
N PHE A 4 -6.56 5.98 -5.28
CA PHE A 4 -5.77 4.96 -4.60
C PHE A 4 -5.36 3.86 -5.58
N LYS A 5 -4.09 3.47 -5.47
CA LYS A 5 -3.58 2.26 -6.08
C LYS A 5 -3.76 1.08 -5.12
N LEU A 6 -4.63 0.15 -5.46
CA LEU A 6 -4.79 -1.09 -4.70
C LEU A 6 -3.80 -2.14 -5.18
N VAL A 7 -3.14 -2.80 -4.23
CA VAL A 7 -2.30 -3.97 -4.48
C VAL A 7 -2.93 -5.15 -3.75
N LEU A 8 -3.49 -6.08 -4.52
CA LEU A 8 -4.16 -7.28 -4.04
C LEU A 8 -3.18 -8.44 -4.06
N GLY A 9 -2.84 -8.98 -2.89
CA GLY A 9 -2.07 -10.21 -2.76
C GLY A 9 -2.98 -11.44 -2.70
N THR A 10 -2.89 -12.31 -3.70
CA THR A 10 -3.58 -13.61 -3.74
C THR A 10 -2.77 -14.66 -2.96
N LYS A 11 -3.43 -15.73 -2.49
CA LYS A 11 -2.73 -16.85 -1.82
C LYS A 11 -1.75 -17.58 -2.74
N ASP A 12 -1.99 -17.53 -4.04
CA ASP A 12 -1.13 -18.11 -5.10
C ASP A 12 0.19 -17.34 -5.29
N GLY A 13 0.46 -16.32 -4.48
CA GLY A 13 1.68 -15.51 -4.55
C GLY A 13 1.70 -14.49 -5.69
N LYS A 14 0.63 -14.43 -6.49
CA LYS A 14 0.43 -13.38 -7.50
C LYS A 14 -0.09 -12.10 -6.83
N SER A 15 0.25 -10.97 -7.43
CA SER A 15 -0.24 -9.66 -7.00
C SER A 15 -0.88 -8.92 -8.17
N HIS A 16 -2.09 -8.41 -7.96
CA HIS A 16 -2.80 -7.59 -8.94
C HIS A 16 -2.86 -6.14 -8.49
N GLN A 17 -2.68 -5.23 -9.44
CA GLN A 17 -2.78 -3.80 -9.21
C GLN A 17 -4.04 -3.29 -9.89
N LYS A 18 -4.85 -2.50 -9.17
CA LYS A 18 -6.03 -1.83 -9.71
C LYS A 18 -6.04 -0.41 -9.20
N GLU A 19 -6.32 0.55 -10.07
CA GLU A 19 -6.51 1.94 -9.68
C GLU A 19 -8.00 2.20 -9.44
N ILE A 20 -8.30 2.86 -8.33
CA ILE A 20 -9.69 3.21 -7.96
C ILE A 20 -9.83 4.72 -7.87
N LYS A 21 -10.89 5.23 -8.51
CA LYS A 21 -11.32 6.63 -8.52
C LYS A 21 -12.64 6.78 -7.73
N SER A 22 -12.89 7.97 -7.15
CA SER A 22 -14.07 8.30 -6.32
C SER A 22 -15.36 7.96 -7.08
N PRO A 23 -16.13 6.94 -6.65
CA PRO A 23 -16.73 6.82 -5.31
C PRO A 23 -16.28 5.61 -4.44
N GLU A 24 -15.72 4.55 -5.03
CA GLU A 24 -15.29 3.34 -4.31
C GLU A 24 -14.14 3.64 -3.32
N ALA A 25 -13.29 4.61 -3.66
CA ALA A 25 -12.17 5.06 -2.82
C ALA A 25 -12.63 5.71 -1.50
N ASP A 26 -13.82 6.29 -1.46
CA ASP A 26 -14.33 6.98 -0.27
C ASP A 26 -14.75 5.98 0.82
N ASN A 27 -15.14 4.76 0.45
CA ASN A 27 -15.47 3.68 1.39
C ASN A 27 -14.24 3.20 2.16
N LEU A 28 -13.05 3.25 1.53
CA LEU A 28 -11.78 2.89 2.16
C LEU A 28 -11.25 3.96 3.12
N LEU A 29 -11.78 5.18 3.07
CA LEU A 29 -11.37 6.23 4.00
C LEU A 29 -11.80 5.86 5.43
N LYS A 30 -10.92 6.09 6.40
CA LYS A 30 -11.10 5.76 7.84
C LYS A 30 -10.96 4.28 8.21
N ALA A 31 -10.84 3.36 7.24
CA ALA A 31 -10.43 1.99 7.54
C ALA A 31 -9.01 1.98 8.14
N ARG A 32 -8.72 0.99 8.99
CA ARG A 32 -7.42 0.87 9.67
C ARG A 32 -6.67 -0.36 9.20
N ILE A 33 -5.35 -0.35 9.38
CA ILE A 33 -4.53 -1.53 9.12
C ILE A 33 -4.93 -2.66 10.08
N GLY A 34 -5.39 -3.78 9.54
CA GLY A 34 -5.88 -4.94 10.27
C GLY A 34 -7.39 -5.12 10.17
N ASP A 35 -8.11 -4.12 9.67
CA ASP A 35 -9.53 -4.24 9.42
C ASP A 35 -9.80 -5.10 8.18
N THR A 36 -10.97 -5.74 8.18
CA THR A 36 -11.48 -6.51 7.04
C THR A 36 -12.45 -5.64 6.27
N VAL A 37 -12.29 -5.58 4.95
CA VAL A 37 -13.11 -4.81 4.02
C VAL A 37 -13.75 -5.77 3.04
N SER A 38 -15.04 -5.59 2.79
CA SER A 38 -15.78 -6.36 1.79
C SER A 38 -15.36 -5.94 0.39
N GLY A 39 -15.05 -6.92 -0.45
CA GLY A 39 -14.67 -6.70 -1.85
C GLY A 39 -15.78 -6.09 -2.69
N ASP A 40 -17.04 -6.21 -2.27
CA ASP A 40 -18.19 -5.62 -2.93
C ASP A 40 -18.05 -4.09 -3.08
N GLU A 41 -17.43 -3.42 -2.09
CA GLU A 41 -17.17 -1.98 -2.11
C GLU A 41 -16.08 -1.56 -3.12
N LEU A 42 -15.31 -2.53 -3.64
CA LEU A 42 -14.15 -2.35 -4.53
C LEU A 42 -14.38 -2.98 -5.92
N GLY A 43 -15.59 -3.45 -6.18
CA GLY A 43 -15.97 -4.14 -7.42
C GLY A 43 -15.50 -5.60 -7.52
N PHE A 44 -15.16 -6.23 -6.40
CA PHE A 44 -14.80 -7.66 -6.31
C PHE A 44 -15.87 -8.42 -5.54
N SER A 45 -16.88 -8.88 -6.27
CA SER A 45 -18.04 -9.56 -5.67
C SER A 45 -17.64 -10.82 -4.88
N GLY A 46 -18.07 -10.89 -3.62
CA GLY A 46 -17.88 -12.04 -2.74
C GLY A 46 -16.45 -12.23 -2.19
N TYR A 47 -15.55 -11.26 -2.34
CA TYR A 47 -14.23 -11.29 -1.71
C TYR A 47 -14.25 -10.64 -0.33
N GLU A 48 -13.40 -11.14 0.57
CA GLU A 48 -13.05 -10.42 1.80
C GLU A 48 -11.56 -10.13 1.80
N PHE A 49 -11.23 -8.84 1.98
CA PHE A 49 -9.85 -8.36 1.99
C PHE A 49 -9.45 -7.87 3.37
N LEU A 50 -8.21 -8.15 3.76
CA LEU A 50 -7.61 -7.59 4.97
C LEU A 50 -6.63 -6.48 4.60
N VAL A 51 -6.77 -5.31 5.21
CA VAL A 51 -5.85 -4.18 5.04
C VAL A 51 -4.53 -4.50 5.76
N THR A 52 -3.48 -4.76 5.01
CA THR A 52 -2.15 -5.11 5.59
C THR A 52 -1.24 -3.91 5.77
N GLY A 53 -1.47 -2.83 5.01
CA GLY A 53 -0.73 -1.59 5.12
C GLY A 53 -0.79 -0.78 3.83
N GLY A 54 0.21 0.06 3.60
CA GLY A 54 0.27 0.92 2.43
C GLY A 54 1.44 1.89 2.47
N SER A 55 1.44 2.81 1.50
CA SER A 55 2.41 3.90 1.44
C SER A 55 1.75 5.23 1.12
N ASP A 56 2.29 6.26 1.75
CA ASP A 56 1.98 7.66 1.49
C ASP A 56 2.48 8.09 0.09
N LYS A 57 1.93 9.19 -0.46
CA LYS A 57 2.47 9.86 -1.66
C LYS A 57 3.95 10.20 -1.55
N CYS A 58 4.44 10.47 -0.34
CA CYS A 58 5.87 10.70 -0.09
C CYS A 58 6.71 9.41 0.09
N GLY A 59 6.11 8.22 -0.07
CA GLY A 59 6.78 6.93 0.11
C GLY A 59 6.99 6.51 1.56
N PHE A 60 6.38 7.20 2.53
CA PHE A 60 6.42 6.78 3.93
C PHE A 60 5.52 5.55 4.13
N PRO A 61 6.02 4.47 4.76
CA PRO A 61 5.20 3.29 5.01
C PRO A 61 4.22 3.54 6.16
N MET A 62 3.04 2.92 6.05
CA MET A 62 2.06 2.88 7.13
C MET A 62 2.47 1.90 8.24
N ARG A 63 2.10 2.21 9.49
CA ARG A 63 2.42 1.37 10.65
C ARG A 63 1.24 1.32 11.64
N LYS A 64 0.94 0.10 12.12
CA LYS A 64 -0.06 -0.16 13.17
C LYS A 64 0.30 0.53 14.50
N GLY A 65 -0.71 1.03 15.22
CA GLY A 65 -0.55 1.64 16.55
C GLY A 65 -0.18 3.12 16.55
N ILE A 66 -0.23 3.79 15.39
CA ILE A 66 -0.03 5.24 15.26
C ILE A 66 -1.34 5.85 14.75
N GLN A 67 -1.97 6.69 15.56
CA GLN A 67 -3.25 7.31 15.20
C GLN A 67 -3.08 8.57 14.34
N GLU A 68 -1.92 9.22 14.42
CA GLU A 68 -1.59 10.41 13.63
C GLU A 68 -1.27 10.04 12.17
N ALA A 69 -1.66 10.90 11.23
CA ALA A 69 -1.39 10.69 9.81
C ALA A 69 0.11 10.55 9.50
N ARG A 70 0.98 11.34 10.15
CA ARG A 70 2.44 11.18 10.10
C ARG A 70 3.04 11.46 11.46
N LYS A 71 3.90 10.56 11.95
CA LYS A 71 4.61 10.73 13.22
C LYS A 71 6.07 10.35 13.10
N LYS A 72 6.94 11.12 13.77
CA LYS A 72 8.36 10.79 13.90
C LYS A 72 8.55 9.93 15.14
N VAL A 73 8.83 8.65 14.94
CA VAL A 73 8.96 7.66 16.02
C VAL A 73 10.41 7.16 16.06
N LEU A 74 10.87 6.80 17.26
CA LEU A 74 12.13 6.08 17.44
C LEU A 74 11.90 4.59 17.11
N ILE A 75 12.46 4.11 16.00
CA ILE A 75 12.15 2.79 15.43
C ILE A 75 13.39 1.88 15.43
N GLY A 76 13.24 0.67 15.97
CA GLY A 76 14.22 -0.42 15.86
C GLY A 76 14.06 -1.21 14.57
N LYS A 77 14.52 -2.46 14.50
CA LYS A 77 14.32 -3.32 13.31
C LYS A 77 12.82 -3.62 13.13
N SER A 78 12.13 -2.93 12.23
CA SER A 78 10.71 -3.15 11.92
C SER A 78 10.30 -2.49 10.58
N VAL A 79 9.00 -2.42 10.32
CA VAL A 79 8.42 -1.63 9.21
C VAL A 79 8.97 -0.20 9.25
N GLY A 80 9.53 0.27 8.13
CA GLY A 80 10.20 1.58 8.02
C GLY A 80 11.68 1.61 8.40
N PHE A 81 12.24 0.56 9.02
CA PHE A 81 13.68 0.48 9.31
C PHE A 81 14.21 -0.97 9.31
N CYS A 82 14.95 -1.34 8.25
CA CYS A 82 15.50 -2.69 8.09
C CYS A 82 16.68 -3.03 9.03
N GLY A 83 17.14 -2.13 9.91
CA GLY A 83 18.21 -2.40 10.86
C GLY A 83 19.64 -2.56 10.28
N LYS A 84 19.82 -2.48 8.95
CA LYS A 84 21.11 -2.74 8.28
C LYS A 84 22.03 -1.51 8.12
N LYS A 85 21.53 -0.31 8.41
CA LYS A 85 22.21 0.94 8.00
C LYS A 85 23.07 1.54 9.12
N ARG A 86 24.22 0.93 9.39
CA ARG A 86 25.42 1.68 9.82
C ARG A 86 26.60 1.28 8.93
N ARG A 87 27.14 2.26 8.19
CA ARG A 87 28.43 2.14 7.52
C ARG A 87 29.48 2.56 8.54
N LEU A 88 30.11 1.60 9.23
CA LEU A 88 31.29 1.87 10.06
C LEU A 88 32.52 1.84 9.13
N GLY A 89 32.86 2.99 8.52
CA GLY A 89 34.03 3.12 7.63
C GLY A 89 33.90 2.44 6.24
N LYS A 90 35.02 1.91 5.72
CA LYS A 90 35.12 1.31 4.35
C LYS A 90 34.59 -0.12 4.22
N LYS A 91 34.33 -0.85 5.32
CA LYS A 91 33.77 -2.22 5.28
C LYS A 91 32.28 -2.19 5.62
N THR A 92 31.45 -2.63 4.68
CA THR A 92 30.02 -2.94 4.92
C THR A 92 29.95 -4.15 5.86
N VAL A 93 29.99 -3.88 7.16
CA VAL A 93 29.82 -4.92 8.16
C VAL A 93 28.38 -5.44 8.03
N ARG A 94 28.20 -6.60 7.37
CA ARG A 94 26.94 -7.35 7.27
C ARG A 94 26.47 -7.94 8.61
N LYS A 95 27.02 -7.48 9.74
CA LYS A 95 26.53 -7.90 11.05
C LYS A 95 25.30 -7.07 11.36
N ASN A 96 24.15 -7.74 11.46
CA ASN A 96 22.95 -7.18 12.07
C ASN A 96 23.36 -6.61 13.42
N GLN A 97 23.53 -5.29 13.51
CA GLN A 97 23.78 -4.63 14.79
C GLN A 97 22.46 -4.68 15.54
N ASN A 98 22.32 -5.71 16.37
CA ASN A 98 21.18 -5.87 17.26
C ASN A 98 21.11 -4.61 18.14
N GLY A 99 19.93 -3.97 18.23
CA GLY A 99 19.72 -2.76 19.03
C GLY A 99 19.92 -1.42 18.31
N LEU A 100 20.09 -1.38 16.97
CA LEU A 100 20.05 -0.10 16.26
C LEU A 100 18.64 0.50 16.26
N VAL A 101 18.53 1.70 16.79
CA VAL A 101 17.29 2.47 16.81
C VAL A 101 17.50 3.82 16.15
N ARG A 102 16.60 4.24 15.26
CA ARG A 102 16.68 5.53 14.56
C ARG A 102 15.32 6.21 14.54
N ARG A 103 15.31 7.52 14.76
CA ARG A 103 14.10 8.33 14.56
C ARG A 103 13.77 8.40 13.06
N ARG A 104 12.59 7.92 12.69
CA ARG A 104 12.07 7.91 11.32
C ARG A 104 10.62 8.39 11.33
N THR A 105 10.23 9.09 10.27
CA THR A 105 8.84 9.45 10.03
C THR A 105 8.13 8.27 9.40
N VAL A 106 6.96 7.93 9.94
CA VAL A 106 6.08 6.86 9.46
C VAL A 106 4.66 7.38 9.40
N CYS A 107 3.85 6.77 8.53
CA CYS A 107 2.43 7.06 8.42
C CYS A 107 1.64 6.26 9.47
N GLY A 108 0.47 6.78 9.85
CA GLY A 108 -0.44 6.16 10.80
C GLY A 108 -1.08 4.86 10.30
N GLU A 109 -1.98 4.33 11.13
CA GLU A 109 -2.78 3.13 10.80
C GLU A 109 -4.04 3.46 10.02
N MET A 110 -4.56 4.68 10.13
CA MET A 110 -5.81 5.07 9.48
C MET A 110 -5.56 5.45 8.01
N ILE A 111 -6.43 4.94 7.12
CA ILE A 111 -6.41 5.33 5.72
C ILE A 111 -6.96 6.76 5.59
N THR A 112 -6.09 7.67 5.18
CA THR A 112 -6.35 9.09 4.99
C THR A 112 -6.02 9.51 3.55
N LYS A 113 -6.47 10.71 3.16
CA LYS A 113 -6.32 11.26 1.80
C LYS A 113 -4.88 11.43 1.31
N ILE A 114 -3.90 11.33 2.21
CA ILE A 114 -2.47 11.44 1.88
C ILE A 114 -1.90 10.12 1.33
N ILE A 115 -2.58 9.01 1.53
CA ILE A 115 -2.13 7.69 1.07
C ILE A 115 -2.25 7.61 -0.45
N HIS A 116 -1.32 6.90 -1.06
CA HIS A 116 -1.31 6.64 -2.50
C HIS A 116 -1.58 5.17 -2.81
N GLN A 117 -0.99 4.26 -2.03
CA GLN A 117 -1.08 2.83 -2.26
C GLN A 117 -1.59 2.12 -1.00
N ILE A 118 -2.53 1.20 -1.20
CA ILE A 118 -3.08 0.34 -0.14
C ILE A 118 -2.80 -1.12 -0.50
N ASN A 119 -2.27 -1.88 0.45
CA ASN A 119 -1.95 -3.30 0.30
C ASN A 119 -3.02 -4.15 0.98
N LEU A 120 -3.70 -4.97 0.20
CA LEU A 120 -4.77 -5.85 0.64
C LEU A 120 -4.34 -7.31 0.51
N LYS A 121 -4.79 -8.15 1.46
CA LYS A 121 -4.60 -9.59 1.43
C LYS A 121 -5.96 -10.28 1.33
N VAL A 122 -6.10 -11.24 0.42
CA VAL A 122 -7.33 -12.04 0.31
C VAL A 122 -7.47 -12.97 1.52
N VAL A 123 -8.58 -12.86 2.24
CA VAL A 123 -8.95 -13.75 3.36
C VAL A 123 -9.88 -14.84 2.84
N LYS A 124 -11.00 -14.44 2.24
CA LYS A 124 -11.95 -15.32 1.56
C LYS A 124 -11.97 -15.02 0.07
N GLU A 125 -11.97 -16.09 -0.72
CA GLU A 125 -12.05 -16.03 -2.17
C GLU A 125 -13.52 -16.01 -2.59
N GLY A 126 -13.88 -15.03 -3.40
CA GLY A 126 -15.20 -14.88 -4.01
C GLY A 126 -15.29 -15.53 -5.38
N ALA A 127 -16.48 -15.43 -5.99
CA ALA A 127 -16.79 -16.07 -7.27
C ALA A 127 -16.03 -15.48 -8.48
N GLN A 128 -15.51 -14.26 -8.37
CA GLN A 128 -14.88 -13.55 -9.49
C GLN A 128 -13.38 -13.77 -9.55
N GLN A 129 -12.83 -14.29 -10.65
CA GLN A 129 -11.37 -14.53 -10.71
C GLN A 129 -10.58 -13.23 -10.58
N LEU A 130 -9.59 -13.21 -9.67
CA LEU A 130 -8.55 -12.18 -9.63
C LEU A 130 -7.56 -12.44 -10.78
N GLY A 131 -8.01 -12.15 -12.01
CA GLY A 131 -7.25 -12.24 -13.27
C GLY A 131 -7.33 -10.91 -14.03
N PRO A 132 -6.41 -10.62 -14.97
CA PRO A 132 -6.01 -9.25 -15.30
C PRO A 132 -7.09 -8.49 -16.06
N ALA A 133 -7.65 -7.47 -15.41
CA ALA A 133 -7.85 -6.19 -16.07
C ALA A 133 -6.80 -5.30 -15.40
N GLU A 134 -5.63 -5.04 -15.98
CA GLU A 134 -5.43 -4.14 -17.10
C GLU A 134 -4.11 -4.48 -17.84
N THR A 135 -4.22 -4.98 -19.07
CA THR A 135 -3.39 -4.46 -20.15
C THR A 135 -4.32 -3.64 -21.04
N ALA A 136 -3.93 -2.40 -21.32
CA ALA A 136 -4.60 -1.41 -22.16
C ALA A 136 -5.73 -0.61 -21.49
N ASP A 137 -5.38 0.57 -20.95
CA ASP A 137 -6.09 1.83 -21.24
C ASP A 137 -5.37 3.03 -20.60
N GLU A 138 -4.18 3.41 -21.12
CA GLU A 138 -3.72 4.81 -21.06
C GLU A 138 -2.56 5.13 -22.04
N LYS A 139 -2.54 4.53 -23.24
CA LYS A 139 -1.57 4.89 -24.30
C LYS A 139 -2.14 5.17 -25.69
N THR A 140 -3.45 5.36 -25.85
CA THR A 140 -4.08 5.60 -27.17
C THR A 140 -4.76 6.96 -27.33
N ALA A 141 -4.39 7.98 -26.54
CA ALA A 141 -4.96 9.32 -26.66
C ALA A 141 -3.98 10.42 -27.17
N ALA A 142 -2.77 10.08 -27.62
CA ALA A 142 -1.73 11.08 -27.91
C ALA A 142 -1.32 11.26 -29.40
N GLU A 143 -1.84 10.52 -30.39
CA GLU A 143 -1.35 10.66 -31.79
C GLU A 143 -2.38 11.06 -32.87
N ASN A 144 -3.69 11.15 -32.60
CA ASN A 144 -4.67 11.59 -33.62
C ASN A 144 -5.12 13.06 -33.46
N LYS A 145 -4.18 13.99 -33.25
CA LYS A 145 -4.43 15.45 -33.38
C LYS A 145 -3.39 16.19 -34.22
N THR A 146 -2.65 15.51 -35.10
CA THR A 146 -1.72 16.19 -36.01
C THR A 146 -1.78 15.60 -37.42
N LYS A 147 -2.94 15.71 -38.06
CA LYS A 147 -3.12 15.81 -39.52
C LYS A 147 -4.61 15.95 -39.84
N GLN A 148 -5.06 17.20 -39.90
CA GLN A 148 -6.04 17.72 -40.86
C GLN A 148 -5.93 19.24 -40.83
#